data_AF-D5MEJ3-F1
#
_entry.id   AF-D5MEJ3-F1
#
_cell.length_a   1.000
_cell.length_b   1.000
_cell.length_c   1.000
_cell.angle_alpha   90.00
_cell.angle_beta   90.00
_cell.angle_gamma   90.00
#
_symmetry.space_group_name_H-M   'P 1'
#
loop_
_entity.id
_entity.type
_entity.pdbx_description
1 polymer ?
#
loop_
_entity_poly.entity_id
_entity_poly.type
_entity_poly.pdbx_seq_one_letter_code
_entity_poly.pdbx_strand_id
1 'polypeptide(L)'
;MVIEEGEKGGSGISEPIGKAGTTVKDGIVSSLKGINEIEAEIVSLVRNTVSQTLRATGGVAGEAIGLTRDVVKGAIQATEEVGTGLVMSTRSVAKGVIMGVGDVGGDAMSVAGQTVKAAVSGAAEIGADIGLVARSAVDGVVDAVKETGGNVEKAAGVAVTGAIEAAGSIGQTAVRTVKDILLGVVEGVKEVASAALPRSGASVPTPPSPAKSPAPAEPLESSTVPKGRIRSK
;
A
#
# COMPACT_ATOMS: atom_id res chain seq x y z
N MET A 1 -26.08 -30.00 -44.45
CA MET A 1 -25.55 -29.02 -45.42
C MET A 1 -26.61 -27.94 -45.49
N VAL A 2 -26.51 -26.82 -44.80
CA VAL A 2 -25.43 -25.83 -44.61
C VAL A 2 -25.66 -25.18 -43.23
N ILE A 3 -24.77 -25.29 -42.25
CA ILE A 3 -23.67 -24.37 -41.92
C ILE A 3 -23.94 -22.91 -42.33
N GLU A 4 -24.40 -22.08 -41.39
CA GLU A 4 -24.10 -20.66 -41.38
C GLU A 4 -23.05 -20.40 -40.30
N GLU A 5 -21.83 -20.12 -40.76
CA GLU A 5 -20.78 -19.45 -40.02
C GLU A 5 -20.95 -17.93 -40.14
N GLY A 6 -20.50 -17.20 -39.12
CA GLY A 6 -20.33 -15.74 -39.12
C GLY A 6 -20.98 -15.14 -37.86
N GLU A 7 -20.30 -14.48 -36.94
CA GLU A 7 -19.19 -13.57 -37.15
C GLU A 7 -18.37 -13.44 -35.85
N LYS A 8 -17.06 -13.73 -35.94
CA LYS A 8 -16.08 -13.30 -34.93
C LYS A 8 -15.88 -11.79 -35.09
N GLY A 9 -16.56 -11.00 -34.27
CA GLY A 9 -16.30 -9.57 -34.11
C GLY A 9 -15.48 -9.31 -32.84
N GLY A 10 -14.14 -9.36 -32.95
CA GLY A 10 -13.29 -8.74 -31.95
C GLY A 10 -13.55 -7.24 -31.95
N SER A 11 -14.06 -6.71 -30.84
CA SER A 11 -14.30 -5.28 -30.70
C SER A 11 -13.65 -4.81 -29.40
N GLY A 12 -12.39 -4.38 -29.53
CA GLY A 12 -11.74 -3.49 -28.58
C GLY A 12 -12.36 -2.10 -28.66
N ILE A 13 -13.67 -1.99 -28.40
CA ILE A 13 -14.29 -0.70 -28.16
C ILE A 13 -13.89 -0.35 -26.73
N SER A 14 -12.96 0.58 -26.59
CA SER A 14 -12.71 1.26 -25.33
C SER A 14 -14.06 1.73 -24.78
N GLU A 15 -14.59 1.03 -23.78
CA GLU A 15 -15.85 1.43 -23.14
C GLU A 15 -15.74 2.89 -22.72
N PRO A 16 -16.70 3.75 -23.12
CA PRO A 16 -16.71 5.14 -22.71
C PRO A 16 -16.79 5.20 -21.19
N ILE A 17 -15.97 6.04 -20.57
CA ILE A 17 -15.98 6.21 -19.11
C ILE A 17 -17.35 6.74 -18.66
N GLY A 18 -17.91 6.17 -17.61
CA GLY A 18 -19.16 6.65 -17.01
C GLY A 18 -19.04 8.05 -16.41
N LYS A 19 -20.18 8.63 -16.01
CA LYS A 19 -20.30 10.00 -15.49
C LYS A 19 -19.37 10.31 -14.30
N ALA A 20 -19.13 9.33 -13.44
CA ALA A 20 -18.20 9.49 -12.33
C ALA A 20 -16.76 9.60 -12.84
N GLY A 21 -16.39 8.77 -13.82
CA GLY A 21 -15.10 8.84 -14.51
C GLY A 21 -14.86 10.20 -15.16
N THR A 22 -15.85 10.74 -15.89
CA THR A 22 -15.72 12.08 -16.49
C THR A 22 -15.57 13.17 -15.44
N THR A 23 -16.34 13.10 -14.33
CA THR A 23 -16.25 14.06 -13.22
C THR A 23 -14.86 14.04 -12.57
N VAL A 24 -14.33 12.85 -12.32
CA VAL A 24 -12.97 12.69 -11.77
C VAL A 24 -11.94 13.18 -12.77
N LYS A 25 -12.09 12.85 -14.06
CA LYS A 25 -11.18 13.31 -15.11
C LYS A 25 -11.07 14.83 -15.12
N ASP A 26 -12.20 15.51 -15.29
CA ASP A 26 -12.25 16.97 -15.43
C ASP A 26 -11.76 17.66 -14.15
N GLY A 27 -12.14 17.13 -12.98
CA GLY A 27 -11.68 17.66 -11.69
C GLY A 27 -10.17 17.50 -11.48
N ILE A 28 -9.60 16.35 -11.85
CA ILE A 28 -8.14 16.14 -11.78
C ILE A 28 -7.43 17.06 -12.77
N VAL A 29 -7.90 17.19 -14.01
CA VAL A 29 -7.33 18.12 -15.01
C VAL A 29 -7.34 19.56 -14.48
N SER A 30 -8.42 19.95 -13.79
CA SER A 30 -8.54 21.27 -13.17
C SER A 30 -7.57 21.46 -12.00
N SER A 31 -7.51 20.51 -11.06
CA SER A 31 -6.61 20.58 -9.90
C SER A 31 -5.14 20.60 -10.31
N LEU A 32 -4.75 19.81 -11.32
CA LEU A 32 -3.36 19.74 -11.80
C LEU A 32 -2.89 21.02 -12.50
N LYS A 33 -3.82 21.83 -13.04
CA LYS A 33 -3.51 23.16 -13.57
C LYS A 33 -3.44 24.23 -12.47
N GLY A 34 -3.78 23.88 -11.23
CA GLY A 34 -3.69 24.74 -10.05
C GLY A 34 -2.26 24.88 -9.52
N ILE A 35 -2.07 25.83 -8.60
CA ILE A 35 -0.76 26.26 -8.08
C ILE A 35 -0.35 25.57 -6.75
N ASN A 36 -1.16 24.66 -6.18
CA ASN A 36 -0.93 24.08 -4.86
C ASN A 36 -1.31 22.59 -4.72
N GLU A 37 -0.78 22.01 -3.64
CA GLU A 37 -0.83 20.62 -3.17
C GLU A 37 -1.90 19.70 -3.78
N ILE A 38 -1.43 18.89 -4.73
CA ILE A 38 -2.26 18.13 -5.68
C ILE A 38 -2.80 16.83 -5.07
N GLU A 39 -2.03 16.18 -4.19
CA GLU A 39 -2.33 14.81 -3.76
C GLU A 39 -3.62 14.72 -2.92
N ALA A 40 -3.71 15.54 -1.86
CA ALA A 40 -4.86 15.54 -0.95
C ALA A 40 -6.15 16.00 -1.64
N GLU A 41 -6.05 16.94 -2.59
CA GLU A 41 -7.19 17.39 -3.39
C GLU A 41 -7.74 16.27 -4.28
N ILE A 42 -6.86 15.52 -4.98
CA ILE A 42 -7.28 14.39 -5.81
C ILE A 42 -7.94 13.31 -4.95
N VAL A 43 -7.34 12.95 -3.81
CA VAL A 43 -7.92 11.96 -2.88
C VAL A 43 -9.32 12.41 -2.46
N SER A 44 -9.48 13.66 -2.05
CA SER A 44 -10.75 14.22 -1.59
C SER A 44 -11.81 14.23 -2.70
N LEU A 45 -11.44 14.70 -3.90
CA LEU A 45 -12.31 14.72 -5.08
C LEU A 45 -12.81 13.31 -5.41
N VAL A 46 -11.90 12.34 -5.50
CA VAL A 46 -12.22 10.96 -5.85
C VAL A 46 -13.08 10.31 -4.77
N ARG A 47 -12.71 10.46 -3.49
CA ARG A 47 -13.47 9.98 -2.33
C ARG A 47 -14.90 10.52 -2.33
N ASN A 48 -15.07 11.82 -2.53
CA ASN A 48 -16.38 12.46 -2.57
C ASN A 48 -17.19 11.98 -3.78
N THR A 49 -16.58 11.89 -4.95
CA THR A 49 -17.26 11.42 -6.17
C THR A 49 -17.75 9.99 -6.01
N VAL A 50 -16.90 9.09 -5.49
CA VAL A 50 -17.25 7.69 -5.26
C VAL A 50 -18.34 7.55 -4.20
N SER A 51 -18.17 8.17 -3.04
CA SER A 51 -19.15 8.07 -1.94
C SER A 51 -20.50 8.69 -2.30
N GLN A 52 -20.52 9.84 -2.99
CA GLN A 52 -21.76 10.46 -3.47
C GLN A 52 -22.46 9.61 -4.52
N THR A 53 -21.71 9.04 -5.47
CA THR A 53 -22.28 8.18 -6.51
C THR A 53 -22.88 6.93 -5.90
N LEU A 54 -22.17 6.25 -4.99
CA LEU A 54 -22.69 5.05 -4.32
C LEU A 54 -23.91 5.36 -3.42
N ARG A 55 -23.93 6.52 -2.75
CA ARG A 55 -25.13 6.97 -2.00
C ARG A 55 -26.31 7.22 -2.91
N ALA A 56 -26.08 7.77 -4.10
CA ALA A 56 -27.13 8.04 -5.07
C ALA A 56 -27.73 6.76 -5.67
N THR A 57 -26.93 5.69 -5.80
CA THR A 57 -27.39 4.42 -6.37
C THR A 57 -27.82 3.38 -5.32
N GLY A 58 -27.64 3.66 -4.03
CA GLY A 58 -28.12 2.80 -2.94
C GLY A 58 -27.14 1.74 -2.46
N GLY A 59 -25.84 1.85 -2.81
CA GLY A 59 -24.77 1.06 -2.19
C GLY A 59 -24.70 -0.41 -2.59
N VAL A 60 -25.24 -0.81 -3.74
CA VAL A 60 -25.16 -2.20 -4.20
C VAL A 60 -23.74 -2.54 -4.69
N ALA A 61 -23.20 -3.68 -4.23
CA ALA A 61 -21.80 -4.07 -4.44
C ALA A 61 -21.38 -4.19 -5.92
N GLY A 62 -22.31 -4.53 -6.82
CA GLY A 62 -22.03 -4.65 -8.26
C GLY A 62 -21.74 -3.31 -8.95
N GLU A 63 -22.32 -2.22 -8.47
CA GLU A 63 -22.10 -0.87 -9.04
C GLU A 63 -20.77 -0.27 -8.59
N ALA A 64 -20.26 -0.67 -7.42
CA ALA A 64 -18.96 -0.21 -6.94
C ALA A 64 -17.81 -0.63 -7.86
N ILE A 65 -17.91 -1.80 -8.50
CA ILE A 65 -16.88 -2.29 -9.43
C ILE A 65 -16.87 -1.46 -10.72
N GLY A 66 -18.04 -1.26 -11.33
CA GLY A 66 -18.18 -0.44 -12.54
C GLY A 66 -17.73 1.01 -12.30
N LEU A 67 -18.17 1.58 -11.18
CA LEU A 67 -17.78 2.91 -10.73
C LEU A 67 -16.27 3.04 -10.52
N THR A 68 -15.65 2.05 -9.88
CA THR A 68 -14.19 2.03 -9.66
C THR A 68 -13.46 2.07 -11.00
N ARG A 69 -13.89 1.25 -11.96
CA ARG A 69 -13.29 1.24 -13.31
C ARG A 69 -13.44 2.58 -14.00
N ASP A 70 -14.62 3.19 -13.95
CA ASP A 70 -14.88 4.51 -14.54
C ASP A 70 -13.99 5.59 -13.95
N VAL A 71 -13.92 5.65 -12.61
CA VAL A 71 -13.13 6.63 -11.86
C VAL A 71 -11.64 6.47 -12.15
N VAL A 72 -11.13 5.25 -12.09
CA VAL A 72 -9.71 4.98 -12.35
C VAL A 72 -9.35 5.29 -13.80
N LYS A 73 -10.18 4.90 -14.76
CA LYS A 73 -9.95 5.20 -16.19
C LYS A 73 -10.02 6.70 -16.47
N GLY A 74 -10.98 7.41 -15.89
CA GLY A 74 -11.08 8.86 -15.99
C GLY A 74 -9.85 9.57 -15.43
N ALA A 75 -9.34 9.11 -14.29
CA ALA A 75 -8.13 9.69 -13.70
C ALA A 75 -6.86 9.42 -14.52
N ILE A 76 -6.73 8.24 -15.11
CA ILE A 76 -5.62 7.91 -16.00
C ILE A 76 -5.64 8.81 -17.24
N GLN A 77 -6.82 8.99 -17.86
CA GLN A 77 -6.97 9.91 -19.00
C GLN A 77 -6.69 11.37 -18.64
N ALA A 78 -7.10 11.83 -17.46
CA ALA A 78 -6.74 13.18 -16.99
C ALA A 78 -5.23 13.37 -16.91
N THR A 79 -4.52 12.32 -16.52
CA THR A 79 -3.08 12.38 -16.34
C THR A 79 -2.34 12.38 -17.68
N GLU A 80 -2.86 11.68 -18.71
CA GLU A 80 -2.37 11.85 -20.08
C GLU A 80 -2.55 13.27 -20.61
N GLU A 81 -3.71 13.88 -20.36
CA GLU A 81 -4.02 15.21 -20.89
C GLU A 81 -3.16 16.33 -20.28
N VAL A 82 -2.79 16.19 -19.00
CA VAL A 82 -1.99 17.22 -18.30
C VAL A 82 -0.50 16.88 -18.28
N GLY A 83 -0.11 15.63 -18.58
CA GLY A 83 1.30 15.19 -18.65
C GLY A 83 2.02 15.18 -17.29
N THR A 84 1.30 15.42 -16.19
CA THR A 84 1.82 15.33 -14.82
C THR A 84 1.93 13.86 -14.41
N GLY A 85 2.82 13.52 -13.47
CA GLY A 85 3.19 12.12 -13.23
C GLY A 85 2.04 11.18 -12.86
N LEU A 86 1.87 10.11 -13.66
CA LEU A 86 0.95 8.97 -13.42
C LEU A 86 1.06 8.37 -12.02
N VAL A 87 2.27 8.38 -11.44
CA VAL A 87 2.51 7.83 -10.11
C VAL A 87 1.62 8.47 -9.05
N MET A 88 1.67 9.80 -8.91
CA MET A 88 0.92 10.48 -7.86
C MET A 88 -0.59 10.40 -8.11
N SER A 89 -1.02 10.54 -9.36
CA SER A 89 -2.43 10.43 -9.72
C SER A 89 -2.99 9.05 -9.39
N THR A 90 -2.31 7.97 -9.81
CA THR A 90 -2.78 6.60 -9.55
C THR A 90 -2.87 6.28 -8.06
N ARG A 91 -1.86 6.69 -7.26
CA ARG A 91 -1.88 6.47 -5.80
C ARG A 91 -3.05 7.21 -5.15
N SER A 92 -3.20 8.49 -5.46
CA SER A 92 -4.25 9.37 -4.91
C SER A 92 -5.64 8.87 -5.26
N VAL A 93 -5.83 8.44 -6.51
CA VAL A 93 -7.10 7.92 -7.01
C VAL A 93 -7.42 6.59 -6.35
N ALA A 94 -6.47 5.66 -6.31
CA ALA A 94 -6.67 4.38 -5.64
C ALA A 94 -7.06 4.61 -4.16
N LYS A 95 -6.31 5.46 -3.46
CA LYS A 95 -6.61 5.84 -2.07
C LYS A 95 -8.02 6.43 -1.93
N GLY A 96 -8.37 7.40 -2.77
CA GLY A 96 -9.68 8.04 -2.77
C GLY A 96 -10.83 7.08 -3.04
N VAL A 97 -10.67 6.13 -3.96
CA VAL A 97 -11.67 5.09 -4.25
C VAL A 97 -11.93 4.24 -3.01
N ILE A 98 -10.88 3.72 -2.38
CA ILE A 98 -11.02 2.84 -1.21
C ILE A 98 -11.70 3.59 -0.04
N MET A 99 -11.28 4.84 0.21
CA MET A 99 -11.91 5.67 1.25
C MET A 99 -13.37 5.97 0.91
N GLY A 100 -13.69 6.31 -0.34
CA GLY A 100 -15.05 6.63 -0.77
C GLY A 100 -16.01 5.43 -0.69
N VAL A 101 -15.53 4.22 -0.96
CA VAL A 101 -16.29 2.98 -0.74
C VAL A 101 -16.48 2.72 0.75
N GLY A 102 -15.44 2.95 1.57
CA GLY A 102 -15.54 2.85 3.03
C GLY A 102 -16.55 3.81 3.66
N ASP A 103 -16.64 5.05 3.17
CA ASP A 103 -17.56 6.09 3.67
C ASP A 103 -19.05 5.77 3.50
N VAL A 104 -19.37 4.81 2.62
CA VAL A 104 -20.73 4.32 2.38
C VAL A 104 -20.97 2.95 3.01
N GLY A 105 -20.02 2.43 3.78
CA GLY A 105 -20.07 1.12 4.42
C GLY A 105 -19.81 -0.05 3.47
N GLY A 106 -19.23 0.21 2.29
CA GLY A 106 -18.82 -0.83 1.36
C GLY A 106 -17.55 -1.56 1.80
N ASP A 107 -17.34 -2.77 1.28
CA ASP A 107 -16.16 -3.55 1.60
C ASP A 107 -14.93 -3.06 0.82
N ALA A 108 -14.10 -2.26 1.50
CA ALA A 108 -12.82 -1.75 1.03
C ALA A 108 -11.86 -2.86 0.55
N MET A 109 -11.90 -4.06 1.14
CA MET A 109 -11.04 -5.18 0.71
C MET A 109 -11.50 -5.77 -0.62
N SER A 110 -12.81 -5.89 -0.82
CA SER A 110 -13.37 -6.40 -2.08
C SER A 110 -13.04 -5.48 -3.27
N VAL A 111 -12.97 -4.16 -3.06
CA VAL A 111 -12.62 -3.19 -4.11
C VAL A 111 -11.11 -2.96 -4.25
N ALA A 112 -10.28 -3.32 -3.26
CA ALA A 112 -8.82 -3.17 -3.31
C ALA A 112 -8.20 -3.82 -4.55
N GLY A 113 -8.48 -5.11 -4.77
CA GLY A 113 -7.95 -5.85 -5.92
C GLY A 113 -8.48 -5.30 -7.24
N GLN A 114 -9.77 -4.92 -7.29
CA GLN A 114 -10.39 -4.37 -8.49
C GLN A 114 -9.85 -2.98 -8.84
N THR A 115 -9.55 -2.16 -7.84
CA THR A 115 -8.96 -0.83 -8.03
C THR A 115 -7.60 -0.94 -8.70
N VAL A 116 -6.73 -1.83 -8.21
CA VAL A 116 -5.42 -2.06 -8.82
C VAL A 116 -5.54 -2.70 -10.19
N LYS A 117 -6.45 -3.67 -10.35
CA LYS A 117 -6.74 -4.30 -11.65
C LYS A 117 -7.15 -3.27 -12.69
N ALA A 118 -8.11 -2.40 -12.35
CA ALA A 118 -8.58 -1.31 -13.20
C ALA A 118 -7.47 -0.32 -13.54
N ALA A 119 -6.58 -0.01 -12.59
CA ALA A 119 -5.45 0.89 -12.82
C ALA A 119 -4.45 0.31 -13.83
N VAL A 120 -4.07 -0.95 -13.65
CA VAL A 120 -3.12 -1.65 -14.54
C VAL A 120 -3.72 -1.85 -15.93
N SER A 121 -4.98 -2.28 -16.02
CA SER A 121 -5.68 -2.40 -17.30
C SER A 121 -5.83 -1.05 -18.00
N GLY A 122 -6.22 -0.01 -17.28
CA GLY A 122 -6.32 1.34 -17.84
C GLY A 122 -4.98 1.89 -18.33
N ALA A 123 -3.90 1.63 -17.59
CA ALA A 123 -2.55 2.00 -18.03
C ALA A 123 -2.11 1.23 -19.28
N ALA A 124 -2.45 -0.06 -19.38
CA ALA A 124 -2.16 -0.85 -20.56
C ALA A 124 -2.93 -0.38 -21.80
N GLU A 125 -4.20 0.03 -21.64
CA GLU A 125 -5.01 0.59 -22.72
C GLU A 125 -4.38 1.84 -23.36
N ILE A 126 -3.64 2.64 -22.57
CA ILE A 126 -3.00 3.87 -23.02
C ILE A 126 -1.48 3.74 -23.25
N GLY A 127 -0.92 2.54 -23.09
CA GLY A 127 0.52 2.30 -23.26
C GLY A 127 1.42 2.89 -22.17
N ALA A 128 0.88 3.17 -20.98
CA ALA A 128 1.64 3.63 -19.82
C ALA A 128 2.47 2.51 -19.16
N ASP A 129 3.42 2.89 -18.30
CA ASP A 129 4.22 1.95 -17.51
C ASP A 129 3.34 1.22 -16.47
N ILE A 130 2.92 0.01 -16.84
CA ILE A 130 2.08 -0.86 -16.01
C ILE A 130 2.73 -1.26 -14.69
N GLY A 131 4.07 -1.33 -14.62
CA GLY A 131 4.79 -1.75 -13.43
C GLY A 131 4.77 -0.64 -12.38
N LEU A 132 5.05 0.58 -12.84
CA LEU A 132 5.02 1.77 -12.01
C LEU A 132 3.58 2.10 -11.53
N VAL A 133 2.60 1.98 -12.44
CA VAL A 133 1.17 2.14 -12.10
C VAL A 133 0.72 1.08 -11.10
N ALA A 134 1.09 -0.20 -11.29
CA ALA A 134 0.75 -1.26 -10.35
C ALA A 134 1.28 -0.96 -8.95
N ARG A 135 2.56 -0.59 -8.82
CA ARG A 135 3.17 -0.23 -7.54
C ARG A 135 2.43 0.95 -6.89
N SER A 136 2.19 2.02 -7.66
CA SER A 136 1.55 3.21 -7.13
C SER A 136 0.11 2.97 -6.68
N ALA A 137 -0.64 2.15 -7.44
CA ALA A 137 -1.98 1.75 -7.07
C ALA A 137 -2.00 0.91 -5.78
N VAL A 138 -1.07 -0.05 -5.65
CA VAL A 138 -0.93 -0.86 -4.43
C VAL A 138 -0.59 0.03 -3.23
N ASP A 139 0.34 0.97 -3.38
CA ASP A 139 0.71 1.92 -2.32
C ASP A 139 -0.53 2.73 -1.89
N GLY A 140 -1.34 3.22 -2.83
CA GLY A 140 -2.56 3.99 -2.54
C GLY A 140 -3.64 3.17 -1.82
N VAL A 141 -3.81 1.91 -2.20
CA VAL A 141 -4.71 0.97 -1.50
C VAL A 141 -4.22 0.70 -0.08
N VAL A 142 -2.93 0.40 0.08
CA VAL A 142 -2.31 0.13 1.39
C VAL A 142 -2.46 1.33 2.31
N ASP A 143 -2.22 2.54 1.81
CA ASP A 143 -2.36 3.77 2.59
C ASP A 143 -3.80 4.01 3.03
N ALA A 144 -4.78 3.83 2.13
CA ALA A 144 -6.20 3.95 2.49
C ALA A 144 -6.61 2.96 3.58
N VAL A 145 -6.15 1.71 3.46
CA VAL A 145 -6.44 0.68 4.46
C VAL A 145 -5.76 1.00 5.79
N LYS A 146 -4.53 1.50 5.76
CA LYS A 146 -3.79 1.92 6.95
C LYS A 146 -4.51 3.06 7.67
N GLU A 147 -5.01 4.05 6.94
CA GLU A 147 -5.75 5.19 7.51
C GLU A 147 -7.13 4.81 8.06
N THR A 148 -7.75 3.79 7.49
CA THR A 148 -9.04 3.26 7.97
C THR A 148 -8.89 2.19 9.07
N GLY A 149 -7.66 1.87 9.48
CA GLY A 149 -7.37 0.90 10.54
C GLY A 149 -7.57 -0.57 10.13
N GLY A 150 -7.58 -0.86 8.83
CA GLY A 150 -7.71 -2.22 8.30
C GLY A 150 -6.40 -3.01 8.29
N ASN A 151 -6.48 -4.28 7.86
CA ASN A 151 -5.30 -5.14 7.78
C ASN A 151 -4.49 -4.84 6.51
N VAL A 152 -3.37 -4.14 6.70
CA VAL A 152 -2.45 -3.72 5.63
C VAL A 152 -1.81 -4.90 4.89
N GLU A 153 -1.45 -5.98 5.59
CA GLU A 153 -0.87 -7.18 4.97
C GLU A 153 -1.86 -7.84 4.01
N LYS A 154 -3.11 -8.01 4.46
CA LYS A 154 -4.19 -8.54 3.62
C LYS A 154 -4.48 -7.61 2.44
N ALA A 155 -4.51 -6.30 2.66
CA ALA A 155 -4.70 -5.31 1.60
C ALA A 155 -3.62 -5.42 0.52
N ALA A 156 -2.36 -5.45 0.93
CA ALA A 156 -1.23 -5.62 0.03
C ALA A 156 -1.36 -6.92 -0.78
N GLY A 157 -1.67 -8.05 -0.13
CA GLY A 157 -1.86 -9.33 -0.83
C GLY A 157 -2.99 -9.30 -1.86
N VAL A 158 -4.14 -8.74 -1.52
CA VAL A 158 -5.29 -8.61 -2.43
C VAL A 158 -4.98 -7.65 -3.59
N ALA A 159 -4.35 -6.51 -3.30
CA ALA A 159 -3.96 -5.51 -4.28
C ALA A 159 -2.94 -6.06 -5.29
N VAL A 160 -1.89 -6.75 -4.80
CA VAL A 160 -0.87 -7.40 -5.63
C VAL A 160 -1.48 -8.50 -6.50
N THR A 161 -2.40 -9.29 -5.95
CA THR A 161 -3.13 -10.30 -6.73
C THR A 161 -3.92 -9.65 -7.87
N GLY A 162 -4.63 -8.55 -7.60
CA GLY A 162 -5.34 -7.78 -8.62
C GLY A 162 -4.41 -7.24 -9.72
N ALA A 163 -3.22 -6.76 -9.36
CA ALA A 163 -2.20 -6.32 -10.32
C ALA A 163 -1.73 -7.47 -11.22
N ILE A 164 -1.43 -8.63 -10.64
CA ILE A 164 -0.94 -9.81 -11.37
C ILE A 164 -2.01 -10.36 -12.30
N GLU A 165 -3.28 -10.36 -11.89
CA GLU A 165 -4.41 -10.74 -12.76
C GLU A 165 -4.56 -9.81 -13.96
N ALA A 166 -4.49 -8.49 -13.75
CA ALA A 166 -4.50 -7.52 -14.85
C ALA A 166 -3.32 -7.74 -15.79
N ALA A 167 -2.11 -7.89 -15.23
CA ALA A 167 -0.91 -8.18 -15.99
C ALA A 167 -1.02 -9.49 -16.79
N GLY A 168 -1.64 -10.52 -16.22
CA GLY A 168 -1.88 -11.81 -16.88
C GLY A 168 -2.79 -11.70 -18.09
N SER A 169 -3.75 -10.77 -18.04
CA SER A 169 -4.63 -10.47 -19.18
C SER A 169 -3.90 -9.72 -20.31
N ILE A 170 -2.78 -9.06 -20.01
CA ILE A 170 -1.94 -8.35 -20.98
C ILE A 170 -0.88 -9.31 -21.58
N GLY A 171 -0.22 -10.10 -20.74
CA GLY A 171 0.74 -11.11 -21.17
C GLY A 171 1.78 -11.50 -20.12
N GLN A 172 2.52 -12.58 -20.39
CA GLN A 172 3.46 -13.13 -19.40
C GLN A 172 4.65 -12.23 -19.07
N THR A 173 5.07 -11.36 -20.00
CA THR A 173 6.11 -10.35 -19.72
C THR A 173 5.61 -9.33 -18.70
N ALA A 174 4.38 -8.83 -18.88
CA ALA A 174 3.74 -7.92 -17.94
C ALA A 174 3.65 -8.53 -16.53
N VAL A 175 3.26 -9.80 -16.43
CA VAL A 175 3.21 -10.53 -15.14
C VAL A 175 4.56 -10.52 -14.43
N ARG A 176 5.65 -10.80 -15.16
CA ARG A 176 7.01 -10.81 -14.58
C ARG A 176 7.39 -9.43 -14.07
N THR A 177 7.22 -8.39 -14.90
CA THR A 177 7.52 -7.00 -14.52
C THR A 177 6.76 -6.57 -13.27
N VAL A 178 5.45 -6.83 -13.22
CA VAL A 178 4.61 -6.48 -12.07
C VAL A 178 5.03 -7.27 -10.84
N LYS A 179 5.31 -8.56 -10.97
CA LYS A 179 5.79 -9.40 -9.86
C LYS A 179 7.11 -8.87 -9.30
N ASP A 180 8.09 -8.58 -10.16
CA ASP A 180 9.42 -8.14 -9.74
C ASP A 180 9.36 -6.82 -8.97
N ILE A 181 8.51 -5.88 -9.42
CA ILE A 181 8.32 -4.58 -8.76
C ILE A 181 7.58 -4.74 -7.42
N LEU A 182 6.56 -5.60 -7.37
CA LEU A 182 5.68 -5.72 -6.20
C LEU A 182 6.24 -6.62 -5.10
N LEU A 183 7.26 -7.45 -5.38
CA LEU A 183 7.95 -8.22 -4.34
C LEU A 183 8.48 -7.32 -3.22
N GLY A 184 9.10 -6.19 -3.57
CA GLY A 184 9.60 -5.23 -2.58
C GLY A 184 8.51 -4.58 -1.73
N VAL A 185 7.27 -4.47 -2.24
CA VAL A 185 6.13 -3.94 -1.46
C VAL A 185 5.70 -4.93 -0.38
N VAL A 186 5.58 -6.22 -0.74
CA VAL A 186 5.19 -7.27 0.21
C VAL A 186 6.26 -7.49 1.27
N GLU A 187 7.53 -7.50 0.88
CA GLU A 187 8.66 -7.59 1.80
C GLU A 187 8.68 -6.42 2.78
N GLY A 188 8.54 -5.18 2.28
CA GLY A 188 8.50 -3.99 3.12
C GLY A 188 7.36 -4.02 4.16
N VAL A 189 6.16 -4.48 3.77
CA VAL A 189 5.03 -4.61 4.71
C VAL A 189 5.34 -5.66 5.79
N LYS A 190 5.92 -6.81 5.40
CA LYS A 190 6.28 -7.89 6.35
C LYS A 190 7.38 -7.47 7.32
N GLU A 191 8.38 -6.73 6.85
CA GLU A 191 9.46 -6.21 7.70
C GLU A 191 8.93 -5.24 8.75
N VAL A 192 8.08 -4.29 8.35
CA VAL A 192 7.45 -3.33 9.26
C VAL A 192 6.56 -4.05 10.28
N ALA A 193 5.76 -5.03 9.85
CA ALA A 193 4.95 -5.83 10.76
C ALA A 193 5.82 -6.62 11.76
N SER A 194 6.93 -7.19 11.29
CA SER A 194 7.86 -7.95 12.13
C SER A 194 8.63 -7.07 13.12
N ALA A 195 8.89 -5.80 12.78
CA ALA A 195 9.52 -4.82 13.65
C ALA A 195 8.54 -4.25 14.71
N ALA A 196 7.26 -4.17 14.37
CA ALA A 196 6.20 -3.69 15.27
C ALA A 196 5.75 -4.76 16.29
N LEU A 197 5.96 -6.05 15.99
CA LEU A 197 5.71 -7.14 16.94
C LEU A 197 6.82 -7.18 18.00
N PRO A 198 6.49 -7.16 19.31
CA PRO A 198 7.48 -7.37 20.34
C PRO A 198 8.11 -8.76 20.13
N ARG A 199 9.44 -8.80 19.97
CA ARG A 199 10.20 -10.05 19.89
C ARG A 199 10.06 -10.81 21.21
N SER A 200 9.04 -11.65 21.33
CA SER A 200 8.95 -12.66 22.38
C SER A 200 9.96 -13.77 22.06
N GLY A 201 11.22 -13.49 22.36
CA GLY A 201 12.34 -14.41 22.07
C GLY A 201 13.74 -13.84 22.30
N ALA A 202 13.89 -12.71 22.99
CA ALA A 202 15.18 -12.41 23.60
C ALA A 202 15.34 -13.32 24.81
N SER A 203 16.12 -14.39 24.64
CA SER A 203 16.76 -15.09 25.73
C SER A 203 17.32 -14.06 26.70
N VAL A 204 16.77 -14.03 27.91
CA VAL A 204 17.41 -13.36 29.04
C VAL A 204 18.85 -13.89 29.06
N PRO A 205 19.90 -13.05 28.95
CA PRO A 205 21.24 -13.52 29.18
C PRO A 205 21.26 -14.01 30.62
N THR A 206 21.38 -15.34 30.78
CA THR A 206 21.55 -15.96 32.09
C THR A 206 22.72 -15.25 32.77
N PRO A 207 22.52 -14.67 33.97
CA PRO A 207 23.63 -14.07 34.71
C PRO A 207 24.73 -15.13 34.88
N PRO A 208 26.02 -14.78 34.73
CA PRO A 208 27.08 -15.72 35.04
C PRO A 208 26.90 -16.18 36.49
N SER A 209 26.87 -17.51 36.69
CA SER A 209 26.84 -18.10 38.03
C SER A 209 27.93 -17.46 38.89
N PRO A 210 27.63 -17.07 40.14
CA PRO A 210 28.64 -16.53 41.03
C PRO A 210 29.75 -17.56 41.21
N ALA A 211 30.95 -17.17 40.78
CA ALA A 211 32.17 -17.92 40.99
C ALA A 211 32.30 -18.20 42.50
N LYS A 212 32.58 -19.47 42.80
CA LYS A 212 32.96 -20.00 44.11
C LYS A 212 33.93 -19.04 44.79
N SER A 213 33.51 -18.44 45.90
CA SER A 213 34.35 -17.54 46.70
C SER A 213 35.71 -18.19 47.02
N PRO A 214 36.83 -17.48 46.87
CA PRO A 214 38.11 -17.97 47.33
C PRO A 214 38.15 -17.99 48.86
N ALA A 215 38.86 -18.99 49.40
CA ALA A 215 39.04 -19.25 50.82
C ALA A 215 39.65 -18.04 51.57
N PRO A 216 39.42 -17.89 52.88
CA PRO A 216 39.89 -16.75 53.66
C PRO A 216 41.43 -16.67 53.72
N ALA A 217 41.96 -15.48 53.51
CA ALA A 217 43.37 -15.15 53.69
C ALA A 217 43.76 -15.13 55.18
N GLU A 218 44.91 -15.72 55.51
CA GLU A 218 45.54 -15.62 56.83
C GLU A 218 46.06 -14.19 57.09
N PRO A 219 46.07 -13.70 58.35
CA PRO A 219 46.43 -12.32 58.67
C PRO A 219 47.94 -12.16 58.85
N LEU A 220 48.57 -11.25 58.10
CA LEU A 220 49.93 -10.78 58.35
C LEU A 220 49.93 -9.53 59.26
N GLU A 221 50.89 -9.56 60.18
CA GLU A 221 51.05 -8.75 61.38
C GLU A 221 51.08 -7.21 61.19
N SER A 222 50.54 -6.54 62.20
CA SER A 222 50.57 -5.09 62.40
C SER A 222 51.94 -4.62 62.90
N SER A 223 52.62 -3.80 62.11
CA SER A 223 53.79 -3.03 62.54
C SER A 223 53.35 -1.66 63.06
N THR A 224 53.48 -1.45 64.37
CA THR A 224 53.42 -0.10 64.97
C THR A 224 54.61 0.13 65.93
N VAL A 225 55.58 0.89 65.40
CA VAL A 225 56.46 1.91 66.01
C VAL A 225 57.02 1.70 67.44
N PRO A 226 58.36 1.74 67.63
CA PRO A 226 58.96 1.79 68.96
C PRO A 226 59.03 3.24 69.47
N LYS A 227 58.65 3.48 70.73
CA LYS A 227 58.93 4.74 71.43
C LYS A 227 59.66 4.44 72.73
N GLY A 228 60.99 4.59 72.70
CA GLY A 228 61.82 4.50 73.90
C GLY A 228 61.77 5.76 74.76
N ARG A 229 61.74 5.58 76.09
CA ARG A 229 62.44 6.40 77.11
C ARG A 229 62.22 5.76 78.49
N ILE A 230 63.19 5.01 79.05
CA ILE A 230 64.35 5.43 79.89
C ILE A 230 64.00 5.62 81.38
N ARG A 231 64.66 4.78 82.21
CA ARG A 231 65.17 4.93 83.60
C ARG A 231 64.14 5.29 84.69
N SER A 232 64.25 4.85 85.93
CA SER A 232 65.36 4.69 86.87
C SER A 232 64.81 3.88 88.06
N LYS A 233 65.55 3.36 89.05
CA LYS A 233 66.92 3.44 89.53
C LYS A 233 67.09 2.25 90.46
#